data_AF-A0A0F8XIZ9-F1
#
_entry.id   AF-A0A0F8XIZ9-F1
#
_cell.length_a   1.000
_cell.length_b   1.000
_cell.length_c   1.000
_cell.angle_alpha   90.00
_cell.angle_beta   90.00
_cell.angle_gamma   90.00
#
_symmetry.space_group_name_H-M   'P 1'
#
loop_
_entity.id
_entity.type
_entity.pdbx_description
1 polymer ?
#
loop_
_entity_poly.entity_id
_entity_poly.type
_entity_poly.pdbx_seq_one_letter_code
_entity_poly.pdbx_strand_id
1 'polypeptide(L)'
;MNPSELSNQVIIIGHPCCGSSEIAKIFAAFDYDVRYEQWGKHGVASWTLAIDSKDLWDLNAVGGLRRPFHVENKRLIHHVRNPLQAIPDIIEEDRNKESYDYRKKILQKKYHINLDDYSALNRAAISFILWNQIIAEQEPGLVVHVENAVDPLRQYVREFLGWNFLKKVPEYQLRARIQDWSSLRSDVQSVLDDWCSAYNYPKLSESIGQSTVISQDDIISQVLKNTRPNPVMTNILGPRSRIPTT
;
A
#
# COMPACT_ATOMS: atom_id res chain seq x y z
N MET A 1 7.01 -24.04 -11.74
CA MET A 1 8.09 -23.03 -11.80
C MET A 1 9.22 -23.53 -10.94
N ASN A 2 10.46 -23.51 -11.44
CA ASN A 2 11.62 -24.04 -10.71
C ASN A 2 12.00 -23.06 -9.57
N PRO A 3 12.35 -23.51 -8.35
CA PRO A 3 12.73 -22.61 -7.25
C PRO A 3 13.80 -21.55 -7.60
N SER A 4 14.71 -21.87 -8.52
CA SER A 4 15.74 -20.94 -9.03
C SER A 4 15.19 -19.83 -9.94
N GLU A 5 14.01 -20.00 -10.52
CA GLU A 5 13.35 -18.97 -11.34
C GLU A 5 12.57 -17.99 -10.45
N LEU A 6 12.01 -18.47 -9.34
CA LEU A 6 11.26 -17.67 -8.36
C LEU A 6 12.16 -16.69 -7.60
N SER A 7 13.42 -17.03 -7.36
CA SER A 7 14.39 -16.15 -6.68
C SER A 7 14.74 -14.89 -7.48
N ASN A 8 14.38 -14.83 -8.77
CA ASN A 8 14.61 -13.67 -9.64
C ASN A 8 13.37 -12.80 -9.85
N GLN A 9 12.23 -13.18 -9.28
CA GLN A 9 10.97 -12.46 -9.46
C GLN A 9 10.83 -11.27 -8.52
N VAL A 10 10.23 -10.19 -9.03
CA VAL A 10 9.85 -9.02 -8.24
C VAL A 10 8.47 -9.25 -7.64
N ILE A 11 8.33 -8.97 -6.35
CA ILE A 11 7.03 -8.95 -5.66
C ILE A 11 6.71 -7.50 -5.32
N ILE A 12 5.54 -7.06 -5.76
CA ILE A 12 5.06 -5.70 -5.56
C ILE A 12 3.80 -5.76 -4.71
N ILE A 13 3.86 -5.12 -3.54
CA ILE A 13 2.82 -5.19 -2.52
C ILE A 13 2.43 -3.79 -2.05
N GLY A 14 1.17 -3.64 -1.69
CA GLY A 14 0.56 -2.42 -1.15
C GLY A 14 -0.79 -2.78 -0.54
N HIS A 15 -1.49 -1.79 0.01
CA HIS A 15 -2.89 -1.99 0.40
C HIS A 15 -3.75 -2.15 -0.86
N PRO A 16 -4.84 -2.98 -0.84
CA PRO A 16 -5.80 -2.99 -1.96
C PRO A 16 -6.30 -1.57 -2.28
N CYS A 17 -6.63 -1.30 -3.54
CA CYS A 17 -7.03 0.03 -4.03
C CYS A 17 -5.93 1.11 -3.98
N CYS A 18 -4.68 0.76 -3.68
CA CYS A 18 -3.55 1.69 -3.69
C CYS A 18 -2.65 1.57 -4.94
N GLY A 19 -3.18 1.06 -6.06
CA GLY A 19 -2.52 1.20 -7.37
C GLY A 19 -1.70 0.01 -7.88
N SER A 20 -1.90 -1.21 -7.39
CA SER A 20 -1.12 -2.38 -7.86
C SER A 20 -1.29 -2.65 -9.36
N SER A 21 -2.47 -2.38 -9.92
CA SER A 21 -2.73 -2.55 -11.36
C SER A 21 -1.93 -1.56 -12.20
N GLU A 22 -1.68 -0.38 -11.66
CA GLU A 22 -1.00 0.72 -12.32
C GLU A 22 0.50 0.54 -12.27
N ILE A 23 1.03 0.05 -11.14
CA ILE A 23 2.42 -0.38 -11.07
C ILE A 23 2.68 -1.50 -12.09
N ALA A 24 1.78 -2.49 -12.23
CA ALA A 24 1.93 -3.54 -13.24
C ALA A 24 1.95 -2.98 -14.68
N LYS A 25 1.11 -1.97 -14.98
CA LYS A 25 1.13 -1.27 -16.29
C LYS A 25 2.44 -0.53 -16.54
N ILE A 26 3.04 0.07 -15.51
CA ILE A 26 4.36 0.72 -15.63
C ILE A 26 5.44 -0.31 -15.96
N PHE A 27 5.47 -1.45 -15.27
CA PHE A 27 6.41 -2.54 -15.60
C PHE A 27 6.20 -3.07 -17.01
N ALA A 28 4.94 -3.24 -17.46
CA ALA A 28 4.65 -3.63 -18.84
C ALA A 28 5.16 -2.60 -19.87
N ALA A 29 5.12 -1.30 -19.54
CA ALA A 29 5.70 -0.25 -20.38
C ALA A 29 7.24 -0.30 -20.43
N PHE A 30 7.88 -0.91 -19.44
CA PHE A 30 9.32 -1.22 -19.42
C PHE A 30 9.64 -2.59 -20.07
N ASP A 31 8.65 -3.23 -20.69
CA ASP A 31 8.74 -4.58 -21.28
C ASP A 31 9.02 -5.70 -20.27
N TYR A 32 8.67 -5.47 -19.00
CA TYR A 32 8.72 -6.47 -17.95
C TYR A 32 7.34 -7.12 -17.74
N ASP A 33 7.25 -8.43 -17.96
CA ASP A 33 6.13 -9.28 -17.56
C ASP A 33 5.97 -9.42 -16.02
N VAL A 34 5.58 -8.31 -15.37
CA VAL A 34 5.03 -8.27 -14.01
C VAL A 34 3.52 -8.06 -14.15
N ARG A 35 2.72 -9.00 -13.64
CA ARG A 35 1.26 -8.98 -13.83
C ARG A 35 0.52 -8.61 -12.56
N TYR A 36 -0.68 -8.04 -12.72
CA TYR A 36 -1.60 -7.74 -11.64
C TYR A 36 -2.33 -9.01 -11.20
N GLU A 37 -2.25 -9.36 -9.91
CA GLU A 37 -2.93 -10.49 -9.27
C GLU A 37 -2.71 -11.88 -9.90
N GLN A 38 -1.68 -12.01 -10.71
CA GLN A 38 -1.22 -13.29 -11.26
C GLN A 38 0.30 -13.25 -11.49
N TRP A 39 0.96 -14.40 -11.50
CA TRP A 39 2.39 -14.48 -11.77
C TRP A 39 2.69 -14.23 -13.25
N GLY A 40 3.53 -13.24 -13.54
CA GLY A 40 4.23 -13.10 -14.81
C GLY A 40 5.62 -13.73 -14.76
N LYS A 41 6.32 -13.75 -15.90
CA LYS A 41 7.70 -14.24 -15.99
C LYS A 41 8.65 -13.50 -15.03
N HIS A 42 8.48 -12.19 -14.87
CA HIS A 42 9.39 -11.36 -14.07
C HIS A 42 8.85 -11.01 -12.68
N GLY A 43 7.57 -11.26 -12.40
CA GLY A 43 7.02 -10.97 -11.07
C GLY A 43 5.51 -10.77 -11.04
N VAL A 44 5.06 -10.22 -9.93
CA VAL A 44 3.64 -9.99 -9.64
C VAL A 44 3.42 -8.76 -8.78
N ALA A 45 2.32 -8.06 -9.05
CA ALA A 45 1.75 -7.03 -8.18
C ALA A 45 0.44 -7.52 -7.58
N SER A 46 0.43 -7.78 -6.27
CA SER A 46 -0.77 -8.24 -5.57
C SER A 46 -0.70 -7.92 -4.09
N TRP A 47 -1.72 -7.25 -3.57
CA TRP A 47 -1.86 -6.93 -2.15
C TRP A 47 -1.94 -8.19 -1.27
N THR A 48 -2.44 -9.32 -1.80
CA THR A 48 -2.56 -10.59 -1.06
C THR A 48 -1.21 -11.16 -0.62
N LEU A 49 -0.12 -10.81 -1.33
CA LEU A 49 1.24 -11.25 -1.04
C LEU A 49 1.92 -10.47 0.10
N ALA A 50 1.24 -9.46 0.65
CA ALA A 50 1.70 -8.76 1.85
C ALA A 50 1.74 -9.68 3.08
N ILE A 51 1.04 -10.82 3.06
CA ILE A 51 1.00 -11.77 4.17
C ILE A 51 1.81 -13.02 3.81
N ASP A 52 2.64 -13.50 4.74
CA ASP A 52 3.37 -14.75 4.54
C ASP A 52 2.39 -15.94 4.54
N SER A 53 2.61 -16.85 3.60
CA SER A 53 1.93 -18.13 3.42
C SER A 53 1.69 -18.95 4.70
N LYS A 54 2.56 -18.84 5.71
CA LYS A 54 2.43 -19.56 6.99
C LYS A 54 1.26 -19.05 7.84
N ASP A 55 0.85 -17.81 7.65
CA ASP A 55 -0.26 -17.20 8.39
C ASP A 55 -1.64 -17.45 7.76
N LEU A 56 -1.66 -18.14 6.61
CA LEU A 56 -2.75 -18.13 5.64
C LEU A 56 -3.35 -19.52 5.44
N TRP A 57 -4.26 -19.93 6.32
CA TRP A 57 -5.08 -21.13 6.13
C TRP A 57 -6.25 -20.94 5.15
N ASP A 58 -6.46 -19.73 4.60
CA ASP A 58 -7.74 -19.35 3.95
C ASP A 58 -7.60 -18.51 2.66
N LEU A 59 -6.52 -18.70 1.88
CA LEU A 59 -6.36 -18.00 0.59
C LEU A 59 -7.37 -18.42 -0.48
N ASN A 60 -7.97 -19.62 -0.34
CA ASN A 60 -8.99 -20.09 -1.27
C ASN A 60 -10.25 -19.19 -1.24
N ALA A 61 -10.50 -18.49 -0.14
CA ALA A 61 -11.68 -17.62 0.02
C ALA A 61 -11.57 -16.27 -0.71
N VAL A 62 -10.36 -15.85 -1.14
CA VAL A 62 -10.12 -14.58 -1.85
C VAL A 62 -9.39 -14.77 -3.19
N GLY A 63 -9.24 -16.02 -3.65
CA GLY A 63 -8.48 -16.34 -4.87
C GLY A 63 -7.00 -15.93 -4.81
N GLY A 64 -6.46 -15.74 -3.61
CA GLY A 64 -5.19 -15.05 -3.41
C GLY A 64 -3.96 -15.87 -3.78
N LEU A 65 -2.90 -15.18 -4.21
CA LEU A 65 -1.63 -15.81 -4.55
C LEU A 65 -0.88 -16.22 -3.28
N ARG A 66 -0.13 -17.33 -3.38
CA ARG A 66 0.80 -17.74 -2.33
C ARG A 66 2.18 -17.19 -2.64
N ARG A 67 2.81 -16.54 -1.66
CA ARG A 67 4.20 -16.12 -1.76
C ARG A 67 5.10 -17.36 -1.70
N PRO A 68 5.93 -17.63 -2.73
CA PRO A 68 6.97 -18.63 -2.61
C PRO A 68 7.98 -18.19 -1.54
N PHE A 69 8.46 -19.13 -0.73
CA PHE A 69 9.28 -18.83 0.45
C PHE A 69 10.52 -17.97 0.12
N HIS A 70 10.80 -17.03 1.04
CA HIS A 70 11.99 -16.16 1.09
C HIS A 70 12.32 -15.40 -0.21
N VAL A 71 11.79 -14.18 -0.32
CA VAL A 71 12.20 -13.23 -1.36
C VAL A 71 13.14 -12.21 -0.76
N GLU A 72 14.30 -12.03 -1.39
CA GLU A 72 15.27 -11.01 -0.97
C GLU A 72 14.60 -9.64 -0.92
N ASN A 73 14.87 -8.86 0.13
CA ASN A 73 14.31 -7.53 0.34
C ASN A 73 14.42 -6.64 -0.90
N LYS A 74 15.56 -6.69 -1.62
CA LYS A 74 15.80 -5.94 -2.86
C LYS A 74 14.80 -6.23 -3.98
N ARG A 75 14.08 -7.36 -3.93
CA ARG A 75 13.05 -7.77 -4.90
C ARG A 75 11.63 -7.55 -4.38
N LEU A 76 11.48 -7.02 -3.18
CA LEU A 76 10.22 -6.62 -2.58
C LEU A 76 10.04 -5.12 -2.75
N ILE A 77 9.02 -4.73 -3.51
CA ILE A 77 8.65 -3.33 -3.73
C ILE A 77 7.36 -3.04 -2.97
N HIS A 78 7.38 -2.02 -2.14
CA HIS A 78 6.20 -1.50 -1.47
C HIS A 78 5.69 -0.28 -2.24
N HIS A 79 4.47 -0.35 -2.78
CA HIS A 79 3.84 0.83 -3.34
C HIS A 79 2.87 1.46 -2.34
N VAL A 80 2.95 2.79 -2.23
CA VAL A 80 2.08 3.61 -1.38
C VAL A 80 1.34 4.65 -2.20
N ARG A 81 0.21 5.13 -1.68
CA ARG A 81 -0.63 6.13 -2.31
C ARG A 81 -1.06 7.16 -1.27
N ASN A 82 -1.26 8.40 -1.69
CA ASN A 82 -1.72 9.48 -0.84
C ASN A 82 -3.04 9.10 -0.15
N PRO A 83 -3.14 9.19 1.19
CA PRO A 83 -4.32 8.76 1.93
C PRO A 83 -5.59 9.53 1.57
N LEU A 84 -5.49 10.80 1.15
CA LEU A 84 -6.64 11.59 0.71
C LEU A 84 -7.34 10.98 -0.51
N GLN A 85 -6.59 10.25 -1.32
CA GLN A 85 -7.11 9.58 -2.51
C GLN A 85 -7.38 8.10 -2.26
N ALA A 86 -6.53 7.44 -1.47
CA ALA A 86 -6.63 6.01 -1.19
C ALA A 86 -7.78 5.66 -0.26
N ILE A 87 -7.95 6.36 0.87
CA ILE A 87 -8.96 6.01 1.87
C ILE A 87 -10.40 6.08 1.33
N PRO A 88 -10.79 7.08 0.53
CA PRO A 88 -12.11 7.07 -0.10
C PRO A 88 -12.34 5.86 -1.01
N ASP A 89 -11.32 5.40 -1.73
CA ASP A 89 -11.41 4.17 -2.54
C ASP A 89 -11.49 2.91 -1.66
N ILE A 90 -10.83 2.90 -0.50
CA ILE A 90 -10.90 1.79 0.48
C ILE A 90 -12.29 1.69 1.11
N ILE A 91 -12.95 2.82 1.38
CA ILE A 91 -14.34 2.82 1.86
C ILE A 91 -15.28 2.14 0.85
N GLU A 92 -15.07 2.36 -0.44
CA GLU A 92 -15.84 1.66 -1.49
C GLU A 92 -15.47 0.18 -1.56
N GLU A 93 -14.19 -0.16 -1.44
CA GLU A 93 -13.69 -1.54 -1.41
C GLU A 93 -14.18 -2.33 -0.19
N ASP A 94 -14.45 -1.68 0.94
CA ASP A 94 -15.02 -2.33 2.12
C ASP A 94 -16.42 -2.94 1.84
N ARG A 95 -17.08 -2.57 0.72
CA ARG A 95 -18.30 -3.24 0.24
C ARG A 95 -18.03 -4.60 -0.40
N ASN A 96 -16.80 -4.86 -0.84
CA ASN A 96 -16.36 -6.17 -1.27
C ASN A 96 -16.07 -7.03 -0.02
N LYS A 97 -17.05 -7.86 0.34
CA LYS A 97 -17.00 -8.70 1.55
C LYS A 97 -15.76 -9.58 1.63
N GLU A 98 -15.31 -10.15 0.52
CA GLU A 98 -14.15 -11.05 0.48
C GLU A 98 -12.85 -10.31 0.85
N SER A 99 -12.61 -9.18 0.19
CA SER A 99 -11.47 -8.28 0.47
C SER A 99 -11.52 -7.74 1.90
N TYR A 100 -12.68 -7.26 2.34
CA TYR A 100 -12.88 -6.72 3.68
C TYR A 100 -12.64 -7.74 4.78
N ASP A 101 -13.29 -8.91 4.70
CA ASP A 101 -13.18 -9.93 5.76
C ASP A 101 -11.77 -10.49 5.85
N TYR A 102 -11.06 -10.62 4.71
CA TYR A 102 -9.67 -11.04 4.72
C TYR A 102 -8.78 -10.02 5.43
N ARG A 103 -8.87 -8.73 5.08
CA ARG A 103 -8.13 -7.66 5.79
C ARG A 103 -8.46 -7.64 7.27
N LYS A 104 -9.75 -7.65 7.62
CA LYS A 104 -10.23 -7.68 9.01
C LYS A 104 -9.63 -8.84 9.80
N LYS A 105 -9.68 -10.06 9.25
CA LYS A 105 -9.14 -11.27 9.90
C LYS A 105 -7.65 -11.16 10.17
N ILE A 106 -6.88 -10.64 9.20
CA ILE A 106 -5.43 -10.44 9.34
C ILE A 106 -5.12 -9.40 10.41
N LEU A 107 -5.79 -8.25 10.38
CA LEU A 107 -5.55 -7.16 11.33
C LEU A 107 -5.98 -7.55 12.75
N GLN A 108 -7.09 -8.29 12.90
CA GLN A 108 -7.51 -8.84 14.18
C GLN A 108 -6.47 -9.83 14.73
N LYS A 109 -5.93 -10.72 13.88
CA LYS A 109 -4.92 -11.70 14.30
C LYS A 109 -3.62 -11.04 14.71
N LYS A 110 -3.14 -10.06 13.94
CA LYS A 110 -1.80 -9.46 14.11
C LYS A 110 -1.76 -8.33 15.12
N TYR A 111 -2.79 -7.49 15.16
CA TYR A 111 -2.81 -6.27 15.99
C TYR A 111 -3.92 -6.28 17.05
N HIS A 112 -4.74 -7.32 17.12
CA HIS A 112 -5.90 -7.38 18.02
C HIS A 112 -6.91 -6.24 17.78
N ILE A 113 -7.01 -5.77 16.54
CA ILE A 113 -7.93 -4.71 16.11
C ILE A 113 -9.04 -5.29 15.25
N ASN A 114 -10.29 -5.14 15.70
CA ASN A 114 -11.47 -5.52 14.94
C ASN A 114 -12.00 -4.31 14.16
N LEU A 115 -11.94 -4.37 12.83
CA LEU A 115 -12.39 -3.25 11.98
C LEU A 115 -13.89 -2.94 12.13
N ASP A 116 -14.70 -3.92 12.55
CA ASP A 116 -16.14 -3.72 12.75
C ASP A 116 -16.46 -2.81 13.95
N ASP A 117 -15.49 -2.54 14.84
CA ASP A 117 -15.65 -1.65 16.00
C ASP A 117 -15.59 -0.15 15.61
N TYR A 118 -15.35 0.16 14.33
CA TYR A 118 -15.09 1.52 13.85
C TYR A 118 -16.07 1.96 12.75
N SER A 119 -16.28 3.27 12.61
CA SER A 119 -17.04 3.82 11.47
C SER A 119 -16.33 3.54 10.13
N ALA A 120 -17.04 3.67 9.01
CA ALA A 120 -16.48 3.40 7.67
C ALA A 120 -15.19 4.19 7.39
N LEU A 121 -15.15 5.47 7.76
CA LEU A 121 -13.95 6.29 7.59
C LEU A 121 -12.78 5.80 8.45
N ASN A 122 -13.04 5.56 9.74
CA ASN A 122 -11.98 5.15 10.67
C ASN A 122 -11.47 3.74 10.35
N ARG A 123 -12.34 2.79 9.99
CA ARG A 123 -11.90 1.43 9.62
C ARG A 123 -11.05 1.44 8.36
N ALA A 124 -11.39 2.26 7.36
CA ALA A 124 -10.62 2.39 6.13
C ALA A 124 -9.24 3.00 6.40
N ALA A 125 -9.17 4.07 7.21
CA ALA A 125 -7.91 4.67 7.64
C ALA A 125 -7.04 3.70 8.45
N ILE A 126 -7.63 2.98 9.41
CA ILE A 126 -6.92 1.98 10.23
C ILE A 126 -6.42 0.83 9.34
N SER A 127 -7.25 0.34 8.42
CA SER A 127 -6.86 -0.69 7.45
C SER A 127 -5.68 -0.23 6.61
N PHE A 128 -5.75 1.00 6.07
CA PHE A 128 -4.66 1.61 5.30
C PHE A 128 -3.35 1.65 6.09
N ILE A 129 -3.37 2.19 7.31
CA ILE A 129 -2.18 2.35 8.15
C ILE A 129 -1.58 0.98 8.48
N LEU A 130 -2.38 0.07 9.04
CA LEU A 130 -1.88 -1.19 9.57
C LEU A 130 -1.43 -2.16 8.47
N TRP A 131 -2.06 -2.13 7.30
CA TRP A 131 -1.59 -2.93 6.17
C TRP A 131 -0.25 -2.44 5.63
N ASN A 132 -0.07 -1.12 5.47
CA ASN A 132 1.21 -0.57 5.07
C ASN A 132 2.30 -0.87 6.12
N GLN A 133 1.95 -0.90 7.40
CA GLN A 133 2.86 -1.33 8.46
C GLN A 133 3.28 -2.80 8.31
N ILE A 134 2.34 -3.70 7.99
CA ILE A 134 2.68 -5.12 7.73
C ILE A 134 3.72 -5.25 6.62
N ILE A 135 3.62 -4.40 5.59
CA ILE A 135 4.53 -4.38 4.46
C ILE A 135 5.88 -3.79 4.87
N ALA A 136 5.88 -2.67 5.60
CA ALA A 136 7.09 -2.01 6.06
C ALA A 136 7.96 -2.91 6.95
N GLU A 137 7.33 -3.72 7.81
CA GLU A 137 8.00 -4.71 8.67
C GLU A 137 8.73 -5.83 7.89
N GLN A 138 8.46 -5.97 6.59
CA GLN A 138 9.17 -6.89 5.71
C GLN A 138 10.38 -6.25 5.04
N GLU A 139 10.68 -4.99 5.37
CA GLU A 139 11.85 -4.24 4.91
C GLU A 139 11.99 -4.24 3.37
N PRO A 140 10.98 -3.77 2.61
CA PRO A 140 11.03 -3.73 1.15
C PRO A 140 12.25 -2.93 0.68
N GLY A 141 12.96 -3.44 -0.32
CA GLY A 141 14.16 -2.79 -0.86
C GLY A 141 13.86 -1.50 -1.63
N LEU A 142 12.60 -1.29 -2.01
CA LEU A 142 12.12 -0.06 -2.62
C LEU A 142 10.71 0.28 -2.13
N VAL A 143 10.51 1.53 -1.70
CA VAL A 143 9.19 2.14 -1.55
C VAL A 143 8.95 3.07 -2.73
N VAL A 144 7.78 2.98 -3.35
CA VAL A 144 7.39 3.82 -4.49
C VAL A 144 6.04 4.46 -4.25
N HIS A 145 5.92 5.75 -4.55
CA HIS A 145 4.64 6.44 -4.49
C HIS A 145 3.97 6.30 -5.85
N VAL A 146 2.72 5.84 -5.86
CA VAL A 146 2.00 5.58 -7.11
C VAL A 146 1.88 6.84 -7.96
N GLU A 147 1.79 8.02 -7.32
CA GLU A 147 1.66 9.31 -8.00
C GLU A 147 2.85 9.66 -8.90
N ASN A 148 4.06 9.16 -8.59
CA ASN A 148 5.28 9.44 -9.35
C ASN A 148 6.12 8.18 -9.63
N ALA A 149 5.47 7.01 -9.71
CA ALA A 149 6.15 5.72 -9.73
C ALA A 149 7.07 5.47 -10.93
N VAL A 150 6.89 6.18 -12.04
CA VAL A 150 7.58 5.92 -13.31
C VAL A 150 9.10 6.02 -13.17
N ASP A 151 9.62 7.12 -12.62
CA ASP A 151 11.06 7.34 -12.57
C ASP A 151 11.77 6.45 -11.54
N PRO A 152 11.28 6.29 -10.29
CA PRO A 152 11.87 5.35 -9.34
C PRO A 152 11.87 3.90 -9.85
N LEU A 153 10.78 3.45 -10.47
CA LEU A 153 10.72 2.10 -11.04
C LEU A 153 11.64 1.94 -12.24
N ARG A 154 11.76 2.97 -13.10
CA ARG A 154 12.72 2.95 -14.21
C ARG A 154 14.15 2.81 -13.68
N GLN A 155 14.51 3.58 -12.66
CA GLN A 155 15.84 3.49 -12.04
C GLN A 155 16.07 2.09 -11.47
N TYR A 156 15.11 1.57 -10.70
CA TYR A 156 15.18 0.21 -10.13
C TYR A 156 15.36 -0.87 -11.21
N VAL A 157 14.59 -0.81 -12.30
CA VAL A 157 14.73 -1.74 -13.42
C VAL A 157 16.12 -1.67 -14.05
N ARG A 158 16.64 -0.46 -14.27
CA ARG A 158 17.97 -0.25 -14.86
C ARG A 158 19.10 -0.80 -14.00
N GLU A 159 19.03 -0.59 -12.68
CA GLU A 159 20.09 -0.94 -11.74
C GLU A 159 20.05 -2.43 -11.34
N PHE A 160 18.85 -2.99 -11.15
CA PHE A 160 18.69 -4.29 -10.50
C PHE A 160 18.20 -5.41 -11.42
N LEU A 161 17.49 -5.08 -12.49
CA LEU A 161 16.92 -6.09 -13.39
C LEU A 161 17.60 -6.12 -14.77
N GLY A 162 18.25 -5.03 -15.17
CA GLY A 162 19.06 -4.95 -16.38
C GLY A 162 18.25 -5.05 -17.66
N TRP A 163 17.58 -3.95 -18.08
CA TRP A 163 17.06 -3.77 -19.44
C TRP A 163 16.65 -2.29 -19.66
N ASN A 164 16.58 -1.83 -20.92
CA ASN A 164 16.61 -0.40 -21.26
C ASN A 164 15.65 0.01 -22.40
N PHE A 165 14.51 -0.67 -22.58
CA PHE A 165 13.50 -0.23 -23.55
C PHE A 165 12.30 0.43 -22.86
N LEU A 166 11.92 1.63 -23.32
CA LEU A 166 10.74 2.34 -22.83
C LEU A 166 9.69 2.37 -23.94
N LYS A 167 8.55 1.73 -23.72
CA LYS A 167 7.31 2.08 -24.42
C LYS A 167 6.68 3.30 -23.74
N LYS A 168 5.79 4.00 -24.44
CA LYS A 168 5.02 5.11 -23.84
C LYS A 168 4.31 4.60 -22.59
N VAL A 169 4.64 5.17 -21.44
CA VAL A 169 3.98 4.84 -20.18
C VAL A 169 2.57 5.46 -20.22
N PRO A 170 1.51 4.71 -19.92
CA PRO A 170 0.17 5.26 -19.86
C PRO A 170 0.11 6.40 -18.84
N GLU A 171 -0.57 7.48 -19.22
CA GLU A 171 -0.83 8.59 -18.30
C GLU A 171 -1.73 8.09 -17.17
N TYR A 172 -1.26 8.24 -15.94
CA TYR A 172 -2.02 7.81 -14.77
C TYR A 172 -2.93 8.92 -14.30
N GLN A 173 -4.23 8.74 -14.49
CA GLN A 173 -5.24 9.64 -13.94
C GLN A 173 -5.75 9.09 -12.61
N LEU A 174 -5.39 9.78 -11.53
CA LEU A 174 -5.96 9.52 -10.22
C LEU A 174 -7.42 9.97 -10.20
N ARG A 175 -8.32 9.06 -9.81
CA ARG A 175 -9.68 9.46 -9.43
C ARG A 175 -9.64 9.97 -8.00
N ALA A 176 -9.89 11.26 -7.82
CA ALA A 176 -10.15 11.83 -6.50
C ALA A 176 -11.64 11.68 -6.19
N ARG A 177 -11.96 11.09 -5.03
CA ARG A 177 -13.32 11.08 -4.49
C ARG A 177 -13.43 12.12 -3.41
N ILE A 178 -14.57 12.81 -3.36
CA ILE A 178 -14.89 13.71 -2.26
C ILE A 178 -15.18 12.85 -1.02
N GLN A 179 -14.54 13.19 0.09
CA GLN A 179 -14.73 12.52 1.36
C GLN A 179 -14.92 13.57 2.45
N ASP A 180 -15.95 13.39 3.28
CA ASP A 180 -16.08 14.14 4.52
C ASP A 180 -15.21 13.49 5.60
N TRP A 181 -14.25 14.25 6.11
CA TRP A 181 -13.30 13.79 7.11
C TRP A 181 -13.69 14.16 8.55
N SER A 182 -14.83 14.83 8.74
CA SER A 182 -15.29 15.33 10.05
C SER A 182 -15.42 14.25 11.12
N SER A 183 -15.70 13.00 10.70
CA SER A 183 -15.86 11.85 11.59
C SER A 183 -14.57 11.05 11.84
N LEU A 184 -13.43 11.48 11.29
CA LEU A 184 -12.14 10.84 11.56
C LEU A 184 -11.77 11.10 13.02
N ARG A 185 -11.53 10.03 13.79
CA ARG A 185 -11.09 10.17 15.18
C ARG A 185 -9.71 10.82 15.22
N SER A 186 -9.49 11.68 16.21
CA SER A 186 -8.23 12.41 16.36
C SER A 186 -7.02 11.52 16.61
N ASP A 187 -7.20 10.38 17.28
CA ASP A 187 -6.14 9.39 17.48
C ASP A 187 -5.74 8.71 16.17
N VAL A 188 -6.72 8.33 15.34
CA VAL A 188 -6.46 7.79 13.99
C VAL A 188 -5.81 8.85 13.09
N GLN A 189 -6.27 10.10 13.14
CA GLN A 189 -5.68 11.20 12.38
C GLN A 189 -4.21 11.43 12.73
N SER A 190 -3.87 11.46 14.03
CA SER A 190 -2.49 11.64 14.48
C SER A 190 -1.57 10.56 13.91
N VAL A 191 -2.02 9.31 13.94
CA VAL A 191 -1.25 8.18 13.41
C VAL A 191 -1.12 8.26 11.89
N LEU A 192 -2.17 8.72 11.19
CA LEU A 192 -2.10 8.92 9.74
C LEU A 192 -1.16 10.09 9.37
N ASP A 193 -1.10 11.15 10.17
CA ASP A 193 -0.15 12.25 9.97
C ASP A 193 1.30 11.80 10.18
N ASP A 194 1.53 10.94 11.17
CA ASP A 194 2.82 10.29 11.36
C ASP A 194 3.16 9.43 10.14
N TRP A 195 2.19 8.67 9.62
CA TRP A 195 2.36 7.86 8.41
C TRP A 195 2.69 8.74 7.20
N CYS A 196 1.95 9.83 6.99
CA CYS A 196 2.23 10.78 5.93
C CYS A 196 3.65 11.32 6.03
N SER A 197 4.06 11.76 7.23
CA SER A 197 5.40 12.31 7.47
C SER A 197 6.49 11.28 7.15
N ALA A 198 6.24 10.02 7.53
CA ALA A 198 7.18 8.92 7.34
C ALA A 198 7.34 8.55 5.86
N TYR A 199 6.25 8.60 5.10
CA TYR A 199 6.22 8.37 3.64
C TYR A 199 6.26 9.67 2.83
N ASN A 200 6.75 10.78 3.40
CA ASN A 200 6.94 12.06 2.68
C ASN A 200 5.68 12.60 1.95
N TYR A 201 4.50 12.31 2.47
CA TYR A 201 3.24 12.95 2.07
C TYR A 201 2.92 14.14 2.99
N PRO A 202 2.17 15.15 2.51
CA PRO A 202 1.60 16.17 3.40
C PRO A 202 0.72 15.54 4.46
N LYS A 203 0.74 16.12 5.67
CA LYS A 203 -0.12 15.66 6.76
C LYS A 203 -1.58 15.84 6.38
N LEU A 204 -2.39 14.89 6.81
CA LEU A 204 -3.82 14.90 6.59
C LEU A 204 -4.47 16.10 7.30
N SER A 205 -4.05 16.39 8.53
CA SER A 205 -4.56 17.53 9.31
C SER A 205 -4.30 18.89 8.64
N GLU A 206 -3.17 19.04 7.95
CA GLU A 206 -2.83 20.24 7.18
C GLU A 206 -3.66 20.37 5.89
N SER A 207 -4.18 19.24 5.40
CA SER A 207 -4.83 19.11 4.09
C SER A 207 -6.35 19.20 4.16
N ILE A 208 -6.99 18.65 5.21
CA ILE A 208 -8.47 18.61 5.34
C ILE A 208 -9.08 20.00 5.59
N GLY A 209 -8.31 20.94 6.13
CA GLY A 209 -8.77 22.31 6.40
C GLY A 209 -8.72 23.26 5.20
N GLN A 210 -8.09 22.86 4.10
CA GLN A 210 -8.07 23.62 2.85
C GLN A 210 -9.20 23.05 1.97
N SER A 211 -10.19 23.85 1.60
CA SER A 211 -11.32 23.44 0.73
C SER A 211 -10.92 23.10 -0.72
N THR A 212 -9.69 22.68 -0.93
CA THR A 212 -9.09 22.39 -2.23
C THR A 212 -8.87 20.90 -2.35
N VAL A 213 -9.44 20.33 -3.41
CA VAL A 213 -8.95 19.08 -3.99
C VAL A 213 -7.44 19.24 -4.19
N ILE A 214 -6.62 18.54 -3.40
CA ILE A 214 -5.17 18.56 -3.61
C ILE A 214 -4.91 17.92 -4.98
N SER A 215 -4.32 18.68 -5.90
CA SER A 215 -4.07 18.19 -7.24
C SER A 215 -2.97 17.12 -7.22
N GLN A 216 -2.99 16.22 -8.21
CA GLN A 216 -1.94 15.21 -8.39
C GLN A 216 -0.55 15.87 -8.52
N ASP A 217 -0.47 17.01 -9.20
CA ASP A 217 0.78 17.76 -9.38
C ASP A 217 1.32 18.33 -8.06
N ASP A 218 0.44 18.76 -7.15
CA ASP A 218 0.82 19.22 -5.80
C ASP A 218 1.42 18.07 -4.98
N ILE A 219 0.82 16.88 -5.06
CA ILE A 219 1.31 15.68 -4.37
C ILE A 219 2.68 15.29 -4.92
N ILE A 220 2.81 15.20 -6.24
CA ILE A 220 4.08 14.85 -6.91
C ILE A 220 5.18 15.84 -6.53
N SER A 221 4.89 17.14 -6.58
CA SER A 221 5.84 18.20 -6.27
C SER A 221 6.37 18.14 -4.83
N GLN A 222 5.58 17.64 -3.88
CA GLN A 222 5.99 17.52 -2.48
C GLN A 222 6.75 16.23 -2.20
N VAL A 223 6.30 15.11 -2.77
CA VAL A 223 7.01 13.81 -2.68
C VAL A 223 8.44 13.95 -3.21
N LEU A 224 8.61 14.60 -4.37
CA LEU A 224 9.93 14.76 -4.99
C LEU A 224 10.90 15.63 -4.16
N LYS A 225 10.40 16.46 -3.23
CA LYS A 225 11.24 17.32 -2.37
C LYS A 225 11.85 16.59 -1.18
N ASN A 226 11.31 15.44 -0.79
CA ASN A 226 11.67 14.74 0.45
C ASN A 226 12.00 13.26 0.16
N THR A 227 13.29 12.92 0.10
CA THR A 227 13.76 11.53 0.01
C THR A 227 14.39 11.13 1.34
N ARG A 228 13.68 10.33 2.14
CA ARG A 228 14.25 9.64 3.31
C ARG A 228 14.06 8.13 3.18
N PRO A 229 14.98 7.32 3.74
CA PRO A 229 14.85 5.86 3.73
C PRO A 229 13.67 5.38 4.60
N ASN A 230 13.20 4.18 4.28
CA ASN A 230 12.02 3.51 4.82
C ASN A 230 11.80 3.70 6.34
N PRO A 231 10.62 4.17 6.76
CA PRO A 231 10.27 4.23 8.17
C PRO A 231 9.68 2.91 8.67
N VAL A 232 10.27 2.32 9.71
CA VAL A 232 9.54 1.38 10.58
C VAL A 232 8.77 2.23 11.59
N MET A 233 7.44 2.21 11.54
CA MET A 233 6.63 2.96 12.51
C MET A 233 6.52 2.18 13.82
N THR A 234 7.11 2.70 14.89
CA THR A 234 6.99 2.13 16.24
C THR A 234 5.85 2.81 16.99
N ASN A 235 4.80 2.05 17.35
CA ASN A 235 3.57 2.44 18.08
C ASN A 235 2.41 3.00 17.27
N ILE A 236 1.77 2.16 16.44
CA ILE A 236 0.62 2.61 15.65
C ILE A 236 -0.68 2.65 16.46
N LEU A 237 -1.00 1.69 17.32
CA LEU A 237 -2.19 1.75 18.19
C LEU A 237 -1.96 0.87 19.43
N GLY A 238 -1.56 1.45 20.55
CA GLY A 238 -1.48 0.76 21.85
C GLY A 238 -2.85 0.76 22.56
N PRO A 239 -3.08 -0.12 23.55
CA PRO A 239 -4.33 -0.18 24.30
C PRO A 239 -4.50 1.08 25.15
N ARG A 240 -5.13 2.12 24.59
CA ARG A 240 -5.66 3.26 25.34
C ARG A 240 -7.18 3.12 25.45
N SER A 241 -7.61 2.13 26.22
CA SER A 241 -8.90 2.13 26.88
C SER A 241 -8.73 1.54 28.28
N ARG A 242 -8.20 2.34 29.22
CA ARG A 242 -8.59 2.16 30.61
C ARG A 242 -10.04 2.60 30.68
N ILE A 243 -10.93 1.63 30.78
CA ILE A 243 -12.31 1.83 31.26
C ILE A 243 -12.19 2.56 32.61
N PRO A 244 -12.86 3.70 32.83
CA PRO A 244 -12.94 4.28 34.16
C PRO A 244 -13.69 3.29 35.05
N THR A 245 -13.00 2.74 36.03
CA THR A 245 -13.64 2.04 37.14
C THR A 245 -14.09 3.10 38.13
N THR A 246 -15.39 3.36 38.14
CA THR A 246 -16.12 3.84 39.32
C THR A 246 -17.39 3.01 39.43
#